data_AF-A0A1I4IMA5-F1
#
_entry.id   AF-A0A1I4IMA5-F1
#
_cell.length_a   1.000
_cell.length_b   1.000
_cell.length_c   1.000
_cell.angle_alpha   90.00
_cell.angle_beta   90.00
_cell.angle_gamma   90.00
#
_symmetry.space_group_name_H-M   'P 1'
#
loop_
_entity.id
_entity.type
_entity.pdbx_description
1 polymer ?
#
loop_
_entity_poly.entity_id
_entity_poly.type
_entity_poly.pdbx_seq_one_letter_code
_entity_poly.pdbx_strand_id
1 'polypeptide(L)'
;MYISKIYWLDIGTGEAIVRVTDGNYELECYMSNCNYKVGDCVKTDIEVLGVEKVELTSEKNQVKYSSMENGSLIVGNLQEMGRLKIGELFINIGVENIPKDLHKGEDVIVKISRLDIW
;
A
#
# COMPACT_ATOMS: atom_id res chain seq x y z
N MET A 1 10.20 -0.77 5.85
CA MET A 1 10.24 -1.13 4.41
C MET A 1 11.40 -0.41 3.74
N TYR A 2 11.85 -0.85 2.57
CA TYR A 2 12.91 -0.17 1.80
C TYR A 2 12.56 -0.06 0.32
N ILE A 3 13.19 0.89 -0.38
CA ILE A 3 13.02 1.10 -1.81
C ILE A 3 13.78 0.01 -2.58
N SER A 4 13.07 -0.83 -3.34
CA SER A 4 13.69 -1.84 -4.22
C SER A 4 13.95 -1.29 -5.62
N LYS A 5 13.08 -0.40 -6.13
CA LYS A 5 13.20 0.21 -7.47
C LYS A 5 12.58 1.60 -7.50
N ILE A 6 13.08 2.43 -8.41
CA ILE A 6 12.53 3.76 -8.72
C ILE A 6 12.37 3.85 -10.24
N TYR A 7 11.16 4.17 -10.68
CA TYR A 7 10.81 4.46 -12.06
C TYR A 7 10.42 5.93 -12.15
N TRP A 8 11.31 6.75 -12.70
CA TRP A 8 11.06 8.17 -12.84
C TRP A 8 10.01 8.44 -13.91
N LEU A 9 8.98 9.19 -13.54
CA LEU A 9 7.98 9.74 -14.46
C LEU A 9 8.45 11.10 -14.97
N ASP A 10 8.93 11.95 -14.05
CA ASP A 10 9.61 13.22 -14.36
C ASP A 10 10.71 13.48 -13.31
N ILE A 11 11.96 13.45 -13.77
CA ILE A 11 13.14 13.65 -12.91
C ILE A 11 13.23 15.11 -12.43
N GLY A 12 12.73 16.07 -13.21
CA GLY A 12 12.80 17.49 -12.88
C GLY A 12 11.89 17.89 -11.73
N THR A 13 10.70 17.28 -11.66
CA THR A 13 9.74 17.47 -10.56
C THR A 13 9.93 16.47 -9.42
N GLY A 14 10.64 15.37 -9.66
CA GLY A 14 10.82 14.29 -8.70
C GLY A 14 9.67 13.28 -8.70
N GLU A 15 8.78 13.33 -9.69
CA GLU A 15 7.69 12.38 -9.82
C GLU A 15 8.19 10.99 -10.22
N ALA A 16 7.82 9.99 -9.44
CA ALA A 16 8.26 8.61 -9.65
C ALA A 16 7.21 7.59 -9.20
N ILE A 17 7.29 6.41 -9.79
CA ILE A 17 6.75 5.18 -9.20
C ILE A 17 7.88 4.49 -8.44
N VAL A 18 7.71 4.31 -7.15
CA VAL A 18 8.66 3.60 -6.28
C VAL A 18 8.12 2.23 -5.93
N ARG A 19 8.99 1.23 -5.92
CA ARG A 19 8.67 -0.08 -5.35
C ARG A 19 9.22 -0.15 -3.94
N VAL A 20 8.34 -0.40 -2.98
CA VAL A 20 8.69 -0.61 -1.58
C VAL A 20 8.51 -2.08 -1.21
N THR A 21 9.40 -2.61 -0.38
CA THR A 21 9.34 -4.02 0.01
C THR A 21 9.84 -4.22 1.44
N ASP A 22 9.40 -5.32 2.05
CA ASP A 22 9.94 -5.87 3.30
C ASP A 22 10.86 -7.10 3.04
N GLY A 23 11.09 -7.45 1.77
CA GLY A 23 11.82 -8.64 1.34
C GLY A 23 10.92 -9.82 0.94
N ASN A 24 9.66 -9.85 1.39
CA ASN A 24 8.68 -10.91 1.06
C ASN A 24 7.55 -10.38 0.16
N TYR A 25 7.10 -9.16 0.43
CA TYR A 25 6.05 -8.46 -0.30
C TYR A 25 6.63 -7.19 -0.93
N GLU A 26 6.18 -6.88 -2.13
CA GLU A 26 6.55 -5.65 -2.85
C GLU A 26 5.24 -4.90 -3.16
N LEU A 27 5.25 -3.57 -3.08
CA LEU A 27 4.16 -2.64 -3.42
C LEU A 27 4.67 -1.54 -4.36
N GLU A 28 3.92 -1.23 -5.42
CA GLU A 28 4.15 -0.08 -6.30
C GLU A 28 3.39 1.14 -5.78
N CYS A 29 4.11 2.22 -5.50
CA CYS A 29 3.56 3.45 -4.96
C CYS A 29 3.95 4.65 -5.82
N TYR A 30 3.04 5.60 -5.98
CA TYR A 30 3.33 6.90 -6.56
C TYR A 30 4.00 7.81 -5.53
N MET A 31 4.89 8.68 -5.99
CA MET A 31 5.57 9.67 -5.18
C MET A 31 5.78 10.95 -6.00
N SER A 32 5.34 12.08 -5.47
CA SER A 32 5.37 13.37 -6.18
C SER A 32 6.68 14.15 -6.06
N ASN A 33 7.51 13.83 -5.06
CA ASN A 33 8.82 14.46 -4.83
C ASN A 33 9.81 13.45 -4.26
N CYS A 34 10.21 12.48 -5.08
CA CYS A 34 11.09 11.40 -4.67
C CYS A 34 12.51 11.90 -4.43
N ASN A 35 12.94 11.85 -3.17
CA ASN A 35 14.30 12.13 -2.72
C ASN A 35 15.05 10.87 -2.23
N TYR A 36 14.43 9.70 -2.37
CA TYR A 36 15.00 8.42 -1.98
C TYR A 36 15.92 7.84 -3.05
N LYS A 37 16.78 6.91 -2.62
CA LYS A 37 17.59 6.03 -3.46
C LYS A 37 17.17 4.58 -3.25
N VAL A 38 17.48 3.74 -4.23
CA VAL A 38 17.33 2.29 -4.07
C VAL A 38 18.15 1.81 -2.87
N GLY A 39 17.52 1.03 -2.00
CA GLY A 39 18.07 0.56 -0.73
C GLY A 39 17.74 1.44 0.47
N ASP A 40 17.22 2.66 0.27
CA ASP A 40 16.86 3.53 1.38
C ASP A 40 15.68 2.96 2.18
N CYS A 41 15.73 3.17 3.49
CA CYS A 41 14.66 2.78 4.41
C CYS A 41 13.56 3.85 4.41
N VAL A 42 12.32 3.41 4.18
CA VAL A 42 11.14 4.25 4.29
C VAL A 42 10.46 3.94 5.63
N LYS A 43 10.24 5.00 6.43
CA LYS A 43 9.72 4.91 7.80
C LYS A 43 8.27 5.34 7.94
N THR A 44 7.68 5.88 6.88
CA THR A 44 6.28 6.28 6.81
C THR A 44 5.41 5.09 6.43
N ASP A 45 4.10 5.18 6.71
CA ASP A 45 3.14 4.22 6.19
C ASP A 45 2.92 4.49 4.69
N ILE A 46 2.39 3.49 3.98
CA ILE A 46 1.90 3.66 2.62
C ILE A 46 0.51 4.28 2.71
N GLU A 47 0.32 5.43 2.08
CA GLU A 47 -0.96 6.11 2.01
C GLU A 47 -1.74 5.65 0.77
N VAL A 48 -3.04 5.91 0.73
CA VAL A 48 -3.91 5.39 -0.33
C VAL A 48 -4.88 6.43 -0.85
N LEU A 49 -5.28 6.25 -2.12
CA LEU A 49 -6.38 6.97 -2.74
C LEU A 49 -7.35 5.99 -3.39
N GLY A 50 -8.64 6.31 -3.28
CA GLY A 50 -9.73 5.54 -3.88
C GLY A 50 -9.84 4.14 -3.29
N VAL A 51 -10.07 4.06 -1.97
CA VAL A 51 -10.40 2.82 -1.27
C VAL A 51 -11.82 2.39 -1.66
N GLU A 52 -11.92 1.17 -2.16
CA GLU A 52 -13.16 0.53 -2.55
C GLU A 52 -13.21 -0.86 -1.91
N LYS A 53 -14.39 -1.30 -1.47
CA LYS A 53 -14.65 -2.67 -1.01
C LYS A 53 -13.66 -3.20 0.03
N VAL A 54 -13.87 -2.86 1.30
CA VAL A 54 -13.22 -3.52 2.43
C VAL A 54 -14.13 -4.67 2.88
N GLU A 55 -13.72 -5.91 2.62
CA GLU A 55 -14.54 -7.09 2.86
C GLU A 55 -13.74 -8.16 3.61
N LEU A 56 -14.40 -8.91 4.49
CA LEU A 56 -13.78 -10.05 5.16
C LEU A 56 -13.37 -11.12 4.13
N THR A 57 -12.22 -11.75 4.32
CA THR A 57 -11.76 -12.84 3.46
C THR A 57 -11.13 -13.99 4.25
N SER A 58 -11.16 -15.19 3.68
CA SER A 58 -10.40 -16.33 4.17
C SER A 58 -9.01 -16.45 3.53
N GLU A 59 -8.73 -15.65 2.50
CA GLU A 59 -7.38 -15.52 1.93
C GLU A 59 -6.46 -14.83 2.94
N LYS A 60 -5.17 -15.22 2.96
CA LYS A 60 -4.17 -14.63 3.86
C LYS A 60 -3.05 -13.97 3.08
N ASN A 61 -2.70 -12.74 3.46
CA ASN A 61 -1.54 -11.98 3.01
C ASN A 61 -1.20 -12.19 1.52
N GLN A 62 -2.00 -11.60 0.64
CA GLN A 62 -1.81 -11.64 -0.81
C GLN A 62 -1.87 -10.23 -1.38
N VAL A 63 -0.94 -9.92 -2.28
CA VAL A 63 -1.04 -8.73 -3.13
C VAL A 63 -1.36 -9.21 -4.53
N LYS A 64 -2.60 -9.03 -4.97
CA LYS A 64 -3.01 -9.27 -6.35
C LYS A 64 -2.97 -7.94 -7.08
N TYR A 65 -1.85 -7.72 -7.77
CA TYR A 65 -1.72 -6.60 -8.68
C TYR A 65 -2.66 -6.78 -9.86
N SER A 66 -3.57 -5.83 -10.01
CA SER A 66 -3.91 -5.32 -11.32
C SER A 66 -3.06 -4.06 -11.51
N SER A 67 -2.61 -3.78 -12.73
CA SER A 67 -1.90 -2.54 -13.06
C SER A 67 -2.62 -1.29 -12.53
N MET A 68 -1.90 -0.16 -12.41
CA MET A 68 -2.44 1.13 -11.95
C MET A 68 -3.78 1.54 -12.61
N GLU A 69 -4.10 1.03 -13.80
CA GLU A 69 -5.36 1.31 -14.50
C GLU A 69 -6.61 0.70 -13.82
N ASN A 70 -6.51 -0.42 -13.10
CA ASN A 70 -7.68 -1.00 -12.40
C ASN A 70 -7.53 -1.08 -10.87
N GLY A 71 -6.50 -0.44 -10.32
CA GLY A 71 -6.17 -0.47 -8.90
C GLY A 71 -5.55 -1.79 -8.44
N SER A 72 -5.10 -1.80 -7.18
CA SER A 72 -4.54 -2.97 -6.49
C SER A 72 -5.62 -3.67 -5.67
N LEU A 73 -5.64 -5.01 -5.71
CA LEU A 73 -6.45 -5.82 -4.81
C LEU A 73 -5.54 -6.39 -3.74
N ILE A 74 -5.76 -5.97 -2.50
CA ILE A 74 -4.85 -6.17 -1.40
C ILE A 74 -5.54 -6.97 -0.30
N VAL A 75 -4.96 -8.13 0.03
CA VAL A 75 -5.37 -8.95 1.18
C VAL A 75 -4.37 -8.75 2.29
N GLY A 76 -4.82 -8.23 3.42
CA GLY A 76 -3.99 -8.00 4.59
C GLY A 76 -4.77 -8.09 5.90
N ASN A 77 -4.04 -8.00 7.00
CA ASN A 77 -4.61 -8.08 8.34
C ASN A 77 -4.97 -6.70 8.87
N LEU A 78 -6.23 -6.49 9.24
CA LEU A 78 -6.72 -5.22 9.75
C LEU A 78 -6.10 -4.89 11.11
N GLN A 79 -5.44 -3.75 11.21
CA GLN A 79 -4.82 -3.21 12.40
C GLN A 79 -5.65 -2.05 12.97
N GLU A 80 -5.18 -1.51 14.09
CA GLU A 80 -5.78 -0.32 14.68
C GLU A 80 -5.68 0.90 13.75
N MET A 81 -6.57 1.87 13.97
CA MET A 81 -6.53 3.19 13.35
C MET A 81 -6.57 3.19 11.81
N GLY A 82 -7.29 2.25 11.17
CA GLY A 82 -7.39 2.30 9.71
C GLY A 82 -6.21 1.68 8.98
N ARG A 83 -5.36 0.88 9.64
CA ARG A 83 -4.16 0.30 9.00
C ARG A 83 -4.40 -1.12 8.53
N LEU A 84 -3.83 -1.47 7.39
CA LEU A 84 -3.75 -2.82 6.86
C LEU A 84 -2.29 -3.28 6.90
N LYS A 85 -2.03 -4.45 7.50
CA LYS A 85 -0.68 -5.04 7.58
C LYS A 85 -0.54 -6.18 6.56
N ILE A 86 0.55 -6.17 5.80
CA ILE A 86 0.93 -7.25 4.87
C ILE A 86 2.42 -7.51 5.03
N GLY A 87 2.79 -8.71 5.48
CA GLY A 87 4.16 -8.92 5.93
C GLY A 87 4.53 -7.87 6.98
N GLU A 88 5.59 -7.10 6.77
CA GLU A 88 6.00 -5.95 7.58
C GLU A 88 5.73 -4.59 6.92
N LEU A 89 4.85 -4.56 5.91
CA LEU A 89 4.34 -3.34 5.27
C LEU A 89 3.04 -2.89 5.95
N PHE A 90 2.93 -1.59 6.20
CA PHE A 90 1.73 -0.95 6.74
C PHE A 90 1.14 0.00 5.71
N ILE A 91 -0.14 -0.19 5.42
CA ILE A 91 -0.92 0.64 4.51
C ILE A 91 -1.99 1.34 5.34
N ASN A 92 -1.99 2.66 5.34
CA ASN A 92 -3.03 3.46 5.96
C ASN A 92 -4.22 3.59 4.98
N ILE A 93 -5.32 2.91 5.28
CA ILE A 93 -6.57 2.98 4.52
C ILE A 93 -7.63 3.89 5.17
N GLY A 94 -7.33 4.52 6.32
CA GLY A 94 -8.27 5.39 7.03
C GLY A 94 -9.35 4.62 7.79
N VAL A 95 -9.67 5.06 9.02
CA VAL A 95 -10.68 4.40 9.88
C VAL A 95 -12.09 4.55 9.31
N GLU A 96 -12.34 5.63 8.58
CA GLU A 96 -13.59 5.95 7.92
C GLU A 96 -13.95 4.97 6.80
N ASN A 97 -12.96 4.27 6.24
CA ASN A 97 -13.17 3.28 5.19
C ASN A 97 -13.43 1.87 5.72
N ILE A 98 -13.35 1.65 7.05
CA ILE A 98 -13.58 0.35 7.67
C ILE A 98 -15.08 0.18 8.00
N PRO A 99 -15.77 -0.85 7.45
CA PRO A 99 -17.10 -1.25 7.88
C PRO A 99 -17.18 -1.53 9.38
N LYS A 100 -18.28 -1.13 10.04
CA LYS A 100 -18.43 -1.18 11.50
C LYS A 100 -18.42 -2.59 12.09
N ASP A 101 -18.72 -3.60 11.28
CA ASP A 101 -18.76 -5.01 11.60
C ASP A 101 -17.41 -5.72 11.41
N LEU A 102 -16.39 -5.01 10.92
CA LEU A 102 -15.02 -5.52 10.87
C LEU A 102 -14.21 -5.09 12.09
N HIS A 103 -13.29 -5.95 12.49
CA HIS A 103 -12.54 -5.85 13.73
C HIS A 103 -11.05 -6.04 13.52
N LYS A 104 -10.26 -5.45 14.42
CA LYS A 104 -8.80 -5.64 14.46
C LYS A 104 -8.46 -7.13 14.49
N GLY A 105 -7.50 -7.53 13.67
CA GLY A 105 -7.00 -8.89 13.57
C GLY A 105 -7.68 -9.73 12.49
N GLU A 106 -8.73 -9.21 11.86
CA GLU A 106 -9.38 -9.88 10.74
C GLU A 106 -8.61 -9.68 9.43
N ASP A 107 -8.56 -10.74 8.61
CA ASP A 107 -8.01 -10.66 7.26
C ASP A 107 -9.09 -10.11 6.33
N VAL A 108 -8.75 -9.01 5.64
CA VAL A 108 -9.66 -8.30 4.75
C VAL A 108 -9.06 -8.18 3.36
N ILE A 109 -9.93 -8.18 2.36
CA ILE A 109 -9.58 -7.80 1.00
C ILE A 109 -10.04 -6.37 0.77
N VAL A 110 -9.16 -5.57 0.16
CA VAL A 110 -9.38 -4.15 -0.12
C VAL A 110 -8.99 -3.87 -1.55
N LYS A 111 -9.85 -3.16 -2.30
CA LYS A 111 -9.49 -2.63 -3.62
C LYS A 111 -9.05 -1.17 -3.46
N ILE A 112 -7.89 -0.83 -4.02
CA ILE A 112 -7.27 0.49 -3.83
C ILE A 112 -6.86 1.03 -5.19
N SER A 113 -7.33 2.22 -5.55
CA SER A 113 -7.00 2.81 -6.85
C SER A 113 -5.51 3.16 -6.97
N ARG A 114 -4.93 3.78 -5.92
CA ARG A 114 -3.51 4.17 -5.91
C ARG A 114 -2.92 4.06 -4.52
N LEU A 115 -1.66 3.62 -4.47
CA LEU A 115 -0.81 3.66 -3.29
C LEU A 115 0.18 4.81 -3.45
N ASP A 116 0.46 5.52 -2.37
CA ASP A 116 1.29 6.71 -2.35
C ASP A 116 2.32 6.63 -1.21
N ILE A 117 3.54 7.11 -1.47
CA ILE A 117 4.48 7.47 -0.40
C ILE A 117 4.63 8.99 -0.45
N TRP A 118 4.48 9.63 0.71
CA TRP A 118 4.61 11.07 0.90
C TRP A 118 5.97 11.43 1.51
#